data_AF-A0A519VQC2-F1
#
_entry.id   AF-A0A519VQC2-F1
#
_cell.length_a   1.000
_cell.length_b   1.000
_cell.length_c   1.000
_cell.angle_alpha   90.00
_cell.angle_beta   90.00
_cell.angle_gamma   90.00
#
_symmetry.space_group_name_H-M   'P 1'
#
loop_
_entity.id
_entity.type
_entity.pdbx_description
1 polymer ?
#
loop_
_entity_poly.entity_id
_entity_poly.type
_entity_poly.pdbx_seq_one_letter_code
_entity_poly.pdbx_strand_id
1 'polypeptide(L)' 'MQTEQLSAAALPKLPKARTGIAGLDEITEGGLPLGRPTLVAGAAGCGKTLLGIE' A
#
# COMPACT_ATOMS: atom_id res chain seq x y z
N MET A 1 -21.89 -35.01 0.66
CA MET A 1 -21.52 -33.82 1.45
C MET A 1 -20.24 -33.25 0.84
N GLN A 2 -20.38 -32.52 -0.27
CA GLN A 2 -19.28 -31.87 -0.98
C GLN A 2 -19.11 -30.48 -0.36
N THR A 3 -18.00 -30.26 0.33
CA THR A 3 -17.60 -28.93 0.78
C THR A 3 -16.96 -28.21 -0.40
N GLU A 4 -17.67 -27.23 -0.98
CA GLU A 4 -17.09 -26.31 -1.93
C GLU A 4 -16.00 -25.49 -1.24
N GLN A 5 -14.76 -25.86 -1.53
CA GLN A 5 -13.58 -25.12 -1.09
C GLN A 5 -13.42 -23.92 -2.02
N LEU A 6 -13.96 -22.78 -1.60
CA LEU A 6 -13.69 -21.47 -2.21
C LEU A 6 -12.19 -21.17 -2.03
N SER A 7 -11.37 -21.65 -2.97
CA SER A 7 -9.99 -21.21 -3.12
C SER A 7 -10.04 -19.73 -3.45
N ALA A 8 -9.79 -18.87 -2.45
CA ALA A 8 -9.53 -17.45 -2.67
C ALA A 8 -8.39 -17.35 -3.69
N ALA A 9 -8.73 -17.12 -4.96
CA ALA A 9 -7.76 -16.96 -6.02
C ALA A 9 -6.79 -15.86 -5.57
N ALA A 10 -5.51 -16.22 -5.40
CA ALA A 10 -4.51 -15.29 -4.92
C ALA A 10 -4.49 -14.07 -5.85
N LEU A 11 -4.93 -12.92 -5.33
CA LEU A 11 -4.91 -11.69 -6.10
C LEU A 11 -3.45 -11.41 -6.52
N PRO A 12 -3.20 -11.04 -7.78
CA PRO A 12 -1.85 -10.74 -8.23
C PRO A 12 -1.27 -9.62 -7.35
N LYS A 13 -0.11 -9.89 -6.74
CA LYS A 13 0.60 -8.90 -5.92
C LYS A 13 1.04 -7.74 -6.80
N LEU A 14 0.71 -6.52 -6.39
CA LEU A 14 1.12 -5.31 -7.10
C LEU A 14 2.60 -5.04 -6.83
N PRO A 15 3.39 -4.64 -7.85
CA PRO A 15 4.74 -4.12 -7.61
C PRO A 15 4.66 -2.87 -6.73
N LYS A 16 5.61 -2.71 -5.82
CA LYS A 16 5.63 -1.61 -4.83
C LYS A 16 6.91 -0.79 -4.91
N ALA A 17 6.79 0.49 -4.61
CA ALA A 17 7.89 1.43 -4.43
C ALA A 17 7.98 1.80 -2.95
N ARG A 18 9.19 1.64 -2.37
CA ARG A 18 9.46 2.04 -0.99
C ARG A 18 9.25 3.53 -0.81
N THR A 19 8.70 3.93 0.33
CA THR A 19 8.54 5.34 0.70
C THR A 19 9.76 5.88 1.44
N GLY A 20 10.71 5.03 1.84
CA GLY A 20 11.87 5.44 2.64
C GLY A 20 11.58 5.67 4.12
N ILE A 21 10.32 5.53 4.53
CA ILE A 21 9.88 5.65 5.93
C ILE A 21 9.76 4.23 6.47
N ALA A 22 10.74 3.80 7.27
CA ALA A 22 10.85 2.41 7.72
C ALA A 22 9.55 1.82 8.29
N GLY A 23 8.87 2.54 9.18
CA GLY A 23 7.62 2.07 9.77
C GLY A 23 6.45 2.01 8.77
N LEU A 24 6.43 2.91 7.79
CA LEU A 24 5.39 2.88 6.74
C LEU A 24 5.65 1.75 5.75
N ASP A 25 6.91 1.54 5.35
CA ASP A 25 7.31 0.44 4.47
C ASP A 25 7.04 -0.92 5.12
N GLU A 26 7.21 -1.05 6.43
CA GLU A 26 6.87 -2.26 7.18
C GLU A 26 5.35 -2.52 7.16
N ILE A 27 4.54 -1.53 7.53
CA ILE A 27 3.07 -1.65 7.56
C ILE A 27 2.49 -1.92 6.17
N THR A 28 3.10 -1.33 5.14
CA THR A 28 2.64 -1.48 3.75
C THR A 28 3.29 -2.67 3.02
N GLU A 29 4.11 -3.46 3.69
CA GLU A 29 4.83 -4.62 3.11
C GLU A 29 5.67 -4.24 1.87
N GLY A 30 6.43 -3.15 1.96
CA GLY A 30 7.34 -2.70 0.91
C GLY A 30 6.90 -1.45 0.13
N GLY A 31 5.98 -0.66 0.69
CA GLY A 31 5.67 0.69 0.23
C GLY A 31 4.37 0.83 -0.55
N LEU A 32 4.30 1.83 -1.44
CA LEU A 32 3.11 2.18 -2.20
C LEU A 32 3.07 1.49 -3.58
N PRO A 33 1.89 1.25 -4.17
CA PRO A 33 1.78 0.64 -5.50
C PRO A 33 2.55 1.43 -6.59
N LEU A 34 3.47 0.75 -7.27
CA LEU A 34 4.27 1.35 -8.33
C LEU A 34 3.41 1.65 -9.58
N GLY A 35 3.57 2.84 -10.17
CA GLY A 35 2.89 3.24 -11.40
C GLY A 35 1.37 3.42 -11.25
N ARG A 36 0.88 3.64 -10.02
CA ARG A 36 -0.54 3.84 -9.71
C ARG A 36 -0.69 5.05 -8.77
N PRO A 37 -1.77 5.84 -8.91
CA PRO A 37 -2.04 6.93 -7.98
C PRO A 37 -2.35 6.40 -6.58
N THR A 38 -1.84 7.09 -5.56
CA THR A 38 -2.12 6.80 -4.14
C THR A 38 -2.71 8.05 -3.47
N LEU A 39 -3.83 7.92 -2.77
CA LEU A 39 -4.45 9.01 -2.01
C LEU A 39 -3.85 9.08 -0.60
N VAL A 40 -3.35 10.26 -0.23
CA VAL A 40 -2.91 10.58 1.13
C VAL A 40 -3.87 11.62 1.72
N ALA A 41 -4.54 11.27 2.82
CA ALA A 41 -5.55 12.11 3.47
C ALA A 41 -5.23 12.35 4.95
N GLY A 42 -5.64 13.51 5.46
CA GLY A 42 -5.38 13.92 6.85
C GLY A 42 -5.58 15.43 7.05
N ALA A 43 -5.63 15.87 8.31
CA ALA A 43 -5.84 17.27 8.68
C ALA A 43 -4.78 18.23 8.12
N ALA A 44 -5.05 19.54 8.15
CA ALA A 44 -4.05 20.54 7.79
C ALA A 44 -2.81 20.41 8.69
N GLY A 45 -1.61 20.57 8.12
CA GLY A 45 -0.35 20.47 8.87
C GLY A 45 0.18 19.05 9.15
N CYS A 46 -0.50 17.97 8.73
CA CYS A 46 -0.04 16.60 9.00
C CYS A 46 1.07 16.07 8.05
N GLY A 47 1.69 16.94 7.25
CA GLY A 47 2.86 16.55 6.42
C GLY A 47 2.58 15.86 5.08
N LYS A 48 1.33 15.83 4.58
CA LYS A 48 0.98 15.17 3.29
C LYS A 48 1.82 15.63 2.10
N THR A 49 2.09 16.93 2.02
CA THR A 49 2.91 17.51 0.94
C THR A 49 4.36 17.05 1.05
N LEU A 50 4.89 16.96 2.27
CA LEU A 50 6.25 16.43 2.51
C LEU A 50 6.33 14.96 2.11
N LEU A 51 5.32 14.16 2.49
CA LEU A 51 5.24 12.74 2.10
C LEU A 51 5.24 12.52 0.58
N GLY A 52 4.71 13.46 -0.21
CA GLY A 52 4.66 13.33 -1.67
C GLY A 52 5.87 13.91 -2.41
N ILE A 53 6.77 14.61 -1.70
CA ILE A 53 7.98 15.22 -2.28
C ILE A 53 9.21 14.32 -2.08
N GLU A 54 9.31 13.69 -0.91
CA GLU A 54 10.33 12.67 -0.60
C GLU A 54 10.11 11.37 -1.38
#